data_AF-A0A7G9Y9V4-F1
#
_entry.id   AF-A0A7G9Y9V4-F1
#
_cell.length_a   1.000
_cell.length_b   1.000
_cell.length_c   1.000
_cell.angle_alpha   90.00
_cell.angle_beta   90.00
_cell.angle_gamma   90.00
#
_symmetry.space_group_name_H-M   'P 1'
#
loop_
_entity.id
_entity.type
_entity.pdbx_description
1 polymer ?
#
loop_
_entity_poly.entity_id
_entity_poly.type
_entity_poly.pdbx_seq_one_letter_code
_entity_poly.pdbx_strand_id
1 'polypeptide(L)' 'MKNKVKPPTNELVQVIGELVVARQQLARQAEQQYSFEVDSILRDQCREPRRTECLLDGMLDFCFDDEMLRLYMTFE' A
#
# COMPACT_ATOMS: atom_id res chain seq x y z
N MET A 1 -42.58 20.75 17.69
CA MET A 1 -41.92 19.46 17.38
C MET A 1 -40.41 19.71 17.32
N LYS A 2 -39.61 19.01 18.12
CA LYS A 2 -38.14 19.13 18.09
C LYS A 2 -37.59 18.07 17.12
N ASN A 3 -37.16 18.47 15.93
CA ASN A 3 -36.46 17.57 15.01
C ASN A 3 -35.06 17.31 15.57
N LYS A 4 -34.86 16.12 16.16
CA LYS A 4 -33.51 15.66 16.52
C LYS A 4 -32.84 15.17 15.23
N VAL A 5 -32.10 16.06 14.58
CA VAL A 5 -31.15 15.66 13.53
C VAL A 5 -30.05 14.85 14.21
N LYS A 6 -29.97 13.55 13.90
CA LYS A 6 -28.85 12.69 14.32
C LYS A 6 -27.57 13.27 13.70
N PRO A 7 -26.46 13.40 14.45
CA PRO A 7 -25.31 14.10 13.94
C PRO A 7 -24.69 13.32 12.76
N PRO A 8 -24.29 14.01 11.67
CA PRO A 8 -23.73 13.42 10.45
C PRO A 8 -22.38 12.71 10.66
N THR A 9 -21.85 12.72 11.89
CA THR A 9 -20.57 12.14 12.28
C THR A 9 -20.53 10.62 12.15
N ASN A 10 -21.66 9.91 12.30
CA ASN A 10 -21.64 8.44 12.27
C ASN A 10 -21.43 7.89 10.86
N GLU A 11 -22.06 8.51 9.86
CA GLU A 11 -21.91 8.10 8.45
C GLU A 11 -20.51 8.43 7.93
N LEU A 12 -19.98 9.62 8.29
CA LEU A 12 -18.61 9.99 7.93
C LEU A 12 -17.57 9.04 8.54
N VAL A 13 -17.73 8.68 9.82
CA VAL A 13 -16.83 7.71 10.48
C VAL A 13 -16.90 6.34 9.81
N GLN A 14 -18.10 5.89 9.40
CA GLN A 14 -18.26 4.64 8.67
C GLN A 14 -17.52 4.68 7.32
N VAL A 15 -17.72 5.73 6.52
CA VAL A 15 -17.06 5.86 5.20
C VAL A 15 -15.54 5.91 5.35
N ILE A 16 -15.02 6.62 6.36
CA ILE A 16 -13.58 6.64 6.64
C ILE A 16 -13.10 5.23 7.02
N GLY A 17 -13.86 4.50 7.84
CA GLY A 17 -13.55 3.13 8.20
C GLY A 17 -13.45 2.20 6.98
N GLU A 18 -14.43 2.29 6.07
CA GLU A 18 -14.44 1.53 4.81
C GLU A 18 -13.23 1.88 3.93
N LEU A 19 -12.87 3.17 3.83
CA LEU A 19 -11.70 3.61 3.08
C LEU A 19 -10.39 3.07 3.67
N VAL A 20 -10.25 3.07 5.00
CA VAL A 20 -9.07 2.51 5.68
C VAL A 20 -8.94 1.01 5.40
N VAL A 21 -10.05 0.25 5.44
CA VAL A 21 -10.06 -1.18 5.12
C VAL A 21 -9.68 -1.42 3.66
N ALA A 22 -10.26 -0.67 2.73
CA ALA A 22 -9.94 -0.79 1.31
C ALA A 22 -8.46 -0.49 1.02
N ARG A 23 -7.91 0.56 1.65
CA ARG A 23 -6.48 0.90 1.56
C ARG A 23 -5.57 -0.22 2.07
N GLN A 24 -5.92 -0.84 3.21
CA GLN A 24 -5.15 -1.97 3.75
C GLN A 24 -5.19 -3.20 2.83
N GLN A 25 -6.34 -3.47 2.22
CA GLN A 25 -6.47 -4.56 1.24
C GLN A 25 -5.62 -4.30 0.01
N LEU A 26 -5.61 -3.06 -0.49
CA LEU A 26 -4.77 -2.66 -1.62
C LEU A 26 -3.28 -2.79 -1.29
N ALA A 27 -2.86 -2.39 -0.09
CA ALA A 27 -1.48 -2.54 0.36
C ALA A 27 -1.03 -4.01 0.38
N ARG A 28 -1.87 -4.93 0.88
CA ARG A 28 -1.58 -6.38 0.85
C ARG A 28 -1.47 -6.94 -0.57
N GLN A 29 -2.33 -6.47 -1.48
CA GLN A 29 -2.26 -6.87 -2.88
C GLN A 29 -0.98 -6.36 -3.55
N ALA A 30 -0.59 -5.12 -3.24
CA ALA A 30 0.65 -4.53 -3.72
C ALA A 30 1.87 -5.29 -3.17
N GLU A 31 1.91 -5.58 -1.87
CA GLU A 31 2.98 -6.34 -1.21
C GLU A 31 3.22 -7.69 -1.88
N GLN A 32 2.16 -8.45 -2.17
CA GLN A 32 2.28 -9.73 -2.88
C GLN A 32 2.85 -9.59 -4.29
N GLN A 33 2.43 -8.56 -5.03
CA GLN A 33 2.91 -8.31 -6.40
C GLN A 33 4.36 -7.86 -6.41
N TYR A 34 4.69 -6.90 -5.55
CA TYR A 34 6.04 -6.39 -5.43
C TYR A 34 7.00 -7.45 -4.90
N SER A 35 6.60 -8.29 -3.94
CA SER A 35 7.43 -9.39 -3.44
C SER A 35 7.86 -10.32 -4.57
N PHE A 36 6.94 -10.67 -5.47
CA PHE A 36 7.26 -11.49 -6.64
C PHE A 36 8.25 -10.79 -7.59
N GLU A 37 8.08 -9.49 -7.82
CA GLU A 37 8.97 -8.74 -8.71
C GLU A 37 10.38 -8.56 -8.12
N VAL A 38 10.46 -8.24 -6.82
CA VAL A 38 11.72 -8.18 -6.07
C VAL A 38 12.46 -9.50 -6.17
N ASP A 39 11.78 -10.62 -5.91
CA ASP A 39 12.37 -11.95 -6.03
C ASP A 39 12.87 -12.25 -7.46
N SER A 40 12.15 -11.80 -8.50
CA SER A 40 12.60 -11.95 -9.90
C SER A 40 13.87 -11.14 -10.14
N ILE A 41 13.91 -9.87 -9.75
CA ILE A 41 15.07 -9.01 -9.95
C ILE A 41 16.31 -9.57 -9.24
N LEU A 42 16.14 -10.06 -7.99
CA LEU A 42 17.22 -10.66 -7.21
C LEU A 42 17.71 -11.97 -7.83
N ARG A 43 16.80 -12.86 -8.23
CA ARG A 43 17.17 -14.15 -8.86
C ARG A 43 17.84 -13.97 -10.22
N ASP A 44 17.34 -13.04 -11.03
CA ASP A 44 17.83 -12.81 -12.39
C ASP A 44 19.10 -11.95 -12.42
N GLN A 45 19.57 -11.47 -11.25
CA GLN A 45 20.66 -10.50 -11.12
C GLN A 45 20.49 -9.32 -12.09
N CYS A 46 19.26 -8.79 -12.16
CA CYS A 46 18.89 -7.81 -13.17
C CYS A 46 19.81 -6.57 -13.05
N ARG A 47 20.45 -6.20 -14.17
CA ARG A 47 21.36 -5.03 -14.25
C ARG A 47 20.71 -3.81 -14.91
N GLU A 48 19.38 -3.79 -15.01
CA GLU A 48 18.64 -2.70 -15.63
C GLU A 48 18.19 -1.69 -14.56
N PRO A 49 18.87 -0.54 -14.40
CA PRO A 49 18.63 0.35 -13.27
C PRO A 49 17.22 0.93 -13.30
N ARG A 50 16.69 1.23 -14.49
CA ARG A 50 15.34 1.76 -14.67
C ARG A 50 14.26 0.82 -14.11
N ARG A 51 14.45 -0.50 -14.27
CA ARG A 51 13.48 -1.47 -13.75
C ARG A 51 13.47 -1.47 -12.23
N THR A 52 14.65 -1.44 -11.61
CA THR A 52 14.78 -1.33 -10.15
C THR A 52 14.24 0.01 -9.63
N GLU A 53 14.55 1.13 -10.30
CA GLU A 53 14.06 2.46 -9.92
C GLU A 53 12.53 2.54 -9.98
N CYS A 54 11.91 2.08 -11.07
CA CYS A 54 10.44 2.06 -11.19
C CYS A 54 9.79 1.16 -10.12
N LEU A 55 10.42 0.03 -9.80
CA LEU A 55 9.95 -0.86 -8.76
C LEU A 55 10.00 -0.17 -7.39
N LEU A 56 11.14 0.40 -7.03
CA LEU A 56 11.34 1.09 -5.75
C LEU A 56 10.40 2.30 -5.60
N ASP A 57 10.21 3.09 -6.67
CA ASP A 57 9.29 4.23 -6.68
C ASP A 57 7.84 3.78 -6.43
N GLY A 58 7.40 2.72 -7.12
CA GLY A 58 6.07 2.13 -6.89
C GLY A 58 5.89 1.56 -5.48
N MET A 59 6.93 0.99 -4.87
CA MET A 59 6.86 0.52 -3.48
C MET A 59 6.68 1.68 -2.48
N LEU A 60 7.25 2.85 -2.78
CA LEU A 60 7.14 4.04 -1.91
C LEU A 60 5.72 4.63 -1.88
N ASP A 61 4.88 4.40 -2.89
CA ASP A 61 3.45 4.74 -2.83
C ASP A 61 2.72 4.04 -1.65
N PHE A 62 3.28 2.91 -1.19
CA PHE A 62 2.79 2.13 -0.06
C PHE A 62 3.68 2.23 1.19
N CYS A 63 4.52 3.26 1.31
CA CYS A 63 5.45 3.45 2.45
C CYS A 63 4.76 3.56 3.82
N PHE A 64 3.44 3.63 3.87
CA PHE A 64 2.66 3.57 5.09
C PHE A 64 2.44 2.16 5.64
N ASP A 65 2.74 1.13 4.85
CA ASP A 65 2.63 -0.28 5.23
C ASP A 65 4.00 -0.84 5.63
N ASP A 66 4.07 -1.44 6.82
CA ASP A 66 5.33 -1.89 7.39
C ASP A 66 5.97 -3.04 6.60
N GLU A 67 5.16 -3.91 5.97
CA GLU A 67 5.69 -5.01 5.15
C GLU A 67 6.27 -4.47 3.84
N MET A 68 5.63 -3.48 3.24
CA MET A 68 6.16 -2.78 2.07
C MET A 68 7.51 -2.11 2.34
N LEU A 69 7.65 -1.45 3.50
CA LEU A 69 8.92 -0.88 3.92
C LEU A 69 10.00 -1.95 4.14
N ARG A 70 9.65 -3.09 4.76
CA ARG A 70 10.58 -4.22 4.90
C ARG A 70 11.06 -4.73 3.55
N LEU A 71 10.16 -4.86 2.58
CA LEU A 71 10.51 -5.31 1.24
C LEU A 71 11.45 -4.31 0.54
N TYR A 72 11.21 -3.00 0.69
CA TYR A 72 12.05 -1.94 0.12
C TYR A 72 13.50 -2.03 0.62
N MET A 73 13.69 -2.26 1.92
CA MET A 73 15.00 -2.37 2.54
C MET A 73 15.83 -3.58 2.08
N THR A 74 15.25 -4.48 1.28
CA THR A 74 15.99 -5.63 0.70
C THR A 74 17.02 -5.18 -0.35
N PHE A 75 16.91 -3.95 -0.85
CA PHE A 75 17.83 -3.38 -1.84
C PHE A 75 18.95 -2.51 -1.25
N GLU A 76 18.95 -2.25 0.07
CA GLU A 76 20.00 -1.49 0.77
C GLU A 76 21.10 -2.42 1.32
#